data_AF-A0A5J4Q5S8-F1
#
_entry.id   AF-A0A5J4Q5S8-F1
#
_cell.length_a   1.000
_cell.length_b   1.000
_cell.length_c   1.000
_cell.angle_alpha   90.00
_cell.angle_beta   90.00
_cell.angle_gamma   90.00
#
_symmetry.space_group_name_H-M   'P 1'
#
loop_
_entity.id
_entity.type
_entity.pdbx_description
1 polymer ?
#
loop_
_entity_poly.entity_id
_entity_poly.type
_entity_poly.pdbx_seq_one_letter_code
_entity_poly.pdbx_strand_id
1 'polypeptide(L)'
;ILDELRIAEYRQLQAQEKSLINVEERNVMAQRIKTIEKAKSEADAKLRVQDSQLRNMSKKMQEVIKQKDELLMKILQGKKIKQKDMLIWDEWQDELLRNYEGNKEIDEQIRQRKEDICSNIVSTFEKKEDEKGRKYAIGSRINETLLQICNDQPLDSIKRCHSKAFFVLTHPCSDKLRLLLCTGNLFTSLSRLFEHKETEIIDDA
;
A
#
# COMPACT_ATOMS: atom_id res chain seq x y z
N ILE A 1 48.14 -20.94 74.80
CA ILE A 1 47.78 -22.32 74.39
C ILE A 1 46.28 -22.60 74.54
N LEU A 2 45.70 -22.67 75.75
CA LEU A 2 44.25 -22.99 75.90
C LEU A 2 43.30 -21.95 75.26
N ASP A 3 43.58 -20.64 75.40
CA ASP A 3 42.72 -19.59 74.81
C ASP A 3 42.81 -19.50 73.28
N GLU A 4 43.99 -19.75 72.71
CA GLU A 4 44.18 -19.76 71.25
C GLU A 4 43.50 -20.95 70.59
N LEU A 5 43.49 -22.12 71.24
CA LEU A 5 42.74 -23.29 70.81
C LEU A 5 41.23 -23.00 70.79
N ARG A 6 40.71 -22.37 71.83
CA ARG A 6 39.28 -21.99 71.90
C ARG A 6 38.89 -20.98 70.82
N ILE A 7 39.76 -20.02 70.49
CA ILE A 7 39.54 -19.06 69.40
C ILE A 7 39.57 -19.76 68.03
N ALA A 8 40.49 -20.70 67.84
CA ALA A 8 40.58 -21.49 66.60
C ALA A 8 39.35 -22.37 66.40
N GLU A 9 38.89 -23.07 67.45
CA GLU A 9 37.66 -23.87 67.44
C GLU A 9 36.43 -23.00 67.11
N TYR A 10 36.31 -21.82 67.71
CA TYR A 10 35.21 -20.90 67.43
C TYR A 10 35.20 -20.43 65.96
N ARG A 11 36.37 -20.10 65.40
CA ARG A 11 36.51 -19.73 63.98
C ARG A 11 36.17 -20.89 63.05
N GLN A 12 36.56 -22.11 63.42
CA GLN A 12 36.24 -23.32 62.66
C GLN A 12 34.72 -23.57 62.65
N LEU A 13 34.04 -23.35 63.77
CA LEU A 13 32.59 -23.50 63.89
C LEU A 13 31.84 -22.47 63.03
N GLN A 14 32.26 -21.20 63.06
CA GLN A 14 31.70 -20.16 62.18
C GLN A 14 31.95 -20.44 60.69
N ALA A 15 33.11 -21.00 60.34
CA ALA A 15 33.41 -21.39 58.96
C ALA A 15 32.54 -22.56 58.49
N GLN A 16 32.28 -23.54 59.36
CA GLN A 16 31.36 -24.64 59.08
C GLN A 16 29.91 -24.17 58.91
N GLU A 17 29.45 -23.25 59.78
CA GLU A 17 28.10 -22.68 59.69
C GLU A 17 27.89 -21.89 58.38
N LYS A 18 28.85 -21.04 57.99
CA LYS A 18 28.82 -20.35 56.68
C LYS A 18 28.84 -21.31 55.50
N SER A 19 29.59 -22.41 55.61
CA SER A 19 29.62 -23.45 54.57
C SER A 19 28.28 -24.15 54.43
N LEU A 20 27.60 -24.45 55.56
CA LEU A 20 26.27 -25.05 55.57
C LEU A 20 25.23 -24.14 54.91
N ILE A 21 25.21 -22.85 55.29
CA ILE A 21 24.32 -21.84 54.70
C ILE A 21 24.52 -21.73 53.18
N ASN A 22 25.77 -21.70 52.72
CA ASN A 22 26.09 -21.62 51.28
C ASN A 22 25.62 -22.88 50.51
N VAL A 23 25.76 -24.06 51.10
CA VAL A 23 25.24 -25.30 50.52
C VAL A 23 23.71 -25.27 50.43
N GLU A 24 23.03 -24.76 51.45
CA GLU A 24 21.58 -24.64 51.48
C GLU A 24 21.07 -23.62 50.45
N GLU A 25 21.72 -22.47 50.32
CA GLU A 25 21.46 -21.47 49.26
C GLU A 25 21.65 -22.06 47.85
N ARG A 26 22.72 -22.85 47.64
CA ARG A 26 22.95 -23.55 46.37
C ARG A 26 21.85 -24.57 46.07
N ASN A 27 21.38 -25.31 47.08
CA ASN A 27 20.29 -26.26 46.92
C ASN A 27 18.98 -25.57 46.54
N VAL A 28 18.66 -24.44 47.18
CA VAL A 28 17.49 -23.62 46.85
C VAL A 28 17.60 -23.06 45.42
N MET A 29 18.78 -22.56 45.03
CA MET A 29 19.01 -22.05 43.68
C MET A 29 18.89 -23.16 42.62
N ALA A 30 19.42 -24.35 42.89
CA ALA A 30 19.29 -25.50 42.00
C ALA A 30 17.81 -25.93 41.81
N GLN A 31 17.01 -25.91 42.87
CA GLN A 31 15.57 -26.16 42.78
C GLN A 31 14.84 -25.09 41.96
N ARG A 32 15.21 -23.81 42.11
CA ARG A 32 14.66 -22.71 41.30
C ARG A 32 15.00 -22.85 39.83
N ILE A 33 16.26 -23.17 39.50
CA ILE A 33 16.72 -23.42 38.12
C ILE A 33 15.88 -24.53 37.50
N LYS A 34 15.72 -25.66 38.19
CA LYS A 34 14.93 -26.80 37.71
C LYS A 34 13.46 -26.41 37.43
N THR A 35 12.88 -25.56 38.27
CA THR A 35 11.50 -25.06 38.09
C THR A 35 11.40 -24.14 36.87
N ILE A 36 12.38 -23.25 36.69
CA ILE A 36 12.44 -22.33 35.55
C ILE A 36 12.64 -23.10 34.24
N GLU A 37 13.52 -24.11 34.22
CA GLU A 37 13.76 -24.96 33.05
C GLU A 37 12.49 -25.71 32.63
N LYS A 38 11.74 -26.24 33.61
CA LYS A 38 10.46 -26.89 33.35
C LYS A 38 9.44 -25.89 32.76
N ALA A 39 9.29 -24.72 33.38
CA ALA A 39 8.38 -23.68 32.90
C ALA A 39 8.75 -23.19 31.49
N LYS A 40 10.05 -23.04 31.19
CA LYS A 40 10.55 -22.69 29.87
C LYS A 40 10.22 -23.77 28.84
N SER A 41 10.45 -25.04 29.18
CA SER A 41 10.10 -26.17 28.30
C SER A 41 8.59 -26.22 27.99
N GLU A 42 7.73 -25.92 28.96
CA GLU A 42 6.29 -25.86 28.77
C GLU A 42 5.88 -24.65 27.90
N ALA A 43 6.52 -23.49 28.08
CA ALA A 43 6.30 -22.31 27.25
C ALA A 43 6.74 -22.54 25.79
N ASP A 44 7.90 -23.17 25.58
CA ASP A 44 8.40 -23.52 24.25
C ASP A 44 7.47 -24.52 23.54
N ALA A 45 6.92 -25.49 24.28
CA ALA A 45 5.92 -26.42 23.74
C ALA A 45 4.63 -25.69 23.31
N LYS A 46 4.14 -24.73 24.11
CA LYS A 46 2.96 -23.91 23.78
C LYS A 46 3.22 -23.03 22.54
N LEU A 47 4.38 -22.39 22.46
CA LEU A 47 4.78 -21.59 21.30
C LEU A 47 4.79 -22.41 20.01
N ARG A 48 5.33 -23.63 20.04
CA ARG A 48 5.32 -24.54 18.87
C ARG A 48 3.89 -24.86 18.41
N VAL A 49 2.99 -25.11 19.35
CA VAL A 49 1.57 -25.36 19.04
C VAL A 49 0.93 -24.12 18.42
N GLN A 50 1.15 -22.94 19.00
CA GLN A 50 0.60 -21.68 18.49
C GLN A 50 1.14 -21.33 17.09
N ASP A 51 2.43 -21.51 16.84
CA ASP A 51 3.04 -21.32 15.52
C ASP A 51 2.44 -22.28 14.48
N SER A 52 2.19 -23.54 14.87
CA SER A 52 1.53 -24.50 13.99
C SER A 52 0.09 -24.08 13.65
N GLN A 53 -0.64 -23.53 14.63
CA GLN A 53 -2.00 -23.00 14.43
C GLN A 53 -2.00 -21.78 13.51
N LEU A 54 -1.08 -20.83 13.73
CA LEU A 54 -0.92 -19.64 12.88
C LEU A 54 -0.61 -20.02 11.42
N ARG A 55 0.28 -20.99 11.20
CA ARG A 55 0.58 -21.50 9.84
C ARG A 55 -0.65 -22.13 9.20
N ASN A 56 -1.43 -22.91 9.95
CA ASN A 56 -2.65 -23.53 9.45
C ASN A 56 -3.74 -22.49 9.13
N MET A 57 -3.91 -21.46 9.97
CA MET A 57 -4.82 -20.34 9.70
C MET A 57 -4.39 -19.54 8.48
N SER A 58 -3.09 -19.27 8.31
CA SER A 58 -2.55 -18.57 7.14
C SER A 58 -2.81 -19.35 5.85
N LYS A 59 -2.60 -20.68 5.86
CA LYS A 59 -2.96 -21.55 4.72
C LYS A 59 -4.45 -21.50 4.41
N LYS A 60 -5.32 -21.58 5.43
CA LYS A 60 -6.78 -21.46 5.25
C LYS A 60 -7.16 -20.09 4.68
N MET A 61 -6.53 -19.01 5.15
CA MET A 61 -6.77 -17.66 4.62
C MET A 61 -6.36 -17.55 3.15
N GLN A 62 -5.20 -18.10 2.78
CA GLN A 62 -4.78 -18.13 1.37
C GLN A 62 -5.76 -18.92 0.50
N GLU A 63 -6.30 -20.02 1.00
CA GLU A 63 -7.31 -20.82 0.29
C GLU A 63 -8.62 -20.04 0.11
N VAL A 64 -9.07 -19.32 1.14
CA VAL A 64 -10.25 -18.44 1.05
C VAL A 64 -10.03 -17.31 0.04
N ILE A 65 -8.83 -16.71 0.00
CA ILE A 65 -8.48 -15.69 -0.99
C ILE A 65 -8.54 -16.27 -2.40
N LYS A 66 -7.94 -17.45 -2.63
CA LYS A 66 -8.01 -18.12 -3.94
C LYS A 66 -9.44 -18.44 -4.34
N GLN A 67 -10.26 -18.95 -3.42
CA GLN A 67 -11.67 -19.24 -3.69
C GLN A 67 -12.47 -17.97 -4.02
N LYS A 68 -12.19 -16.86 -3.32
CA LYS A 68 -12.78 -15.55 -3.61
C LYS A 68 -12.36 -15.05 -4.99
N ASP A 69 -11.09 -15.18 -5.35
CA ASP A 69 -10.56 -14.77 -6.66
C ASP A 69 -11.17 -15.63 -7.77
N GLU A 70 -11.31 -16.94 -7.57
CA GLU A 70 -11.99 -17.84 -8.50
C GLU A 70 -13.47 -17.49 -8.66
N LEU A 71 -14.17 -17.20 -7.55
CA LEU A 71 -15.57 -16.80 -7.58
C LEU A 71 -15.73 -15.45 -8.29
N LEU A 72 -14.83 -14.50 -8.03
CA LEU A 72 -14.78 -13.22 -8.73
C LEU A 72 -14.59 -13.47 -10.23
N MET A 73 -13.65 -14.33 -10.62
CA MET A 73 -13.43 -14.70 -12.02
C MET A 73 -14.66 -15.37 -12.65
N LYS A 74 -15.38 -16.23 -11.93
CA LYS A 74 -16.64 -16.85 -12.40
C LYS A 74 -17.77 -15.82 -12.56
N ILE A 75 -17.91 -14.89 -11.61
CA ILE A 75 -18.88 -13.78 -11.68
C ILE A 75 -18.55 -12.88 -12.88
N LEU A 76 -17.27 -12.56 -13.08
CA LEU A 76 -16.77 -11.77 -14.22
C LEU A 76 -16.86 -12.52 -15.56
N GLN A 77 -16.79 -13.86 -15.57
CA GLN A 77 -17.05 -14.67 -16.76
C GLN A 77 -18.55 -14.68 -17.12
N GLY A 78 -19.44 -14.67 -16.13
CA GLY A 78 -20.88 -14.53 -16.31
C GLY A 78 -21.32 -13.11 -16.73
N LYS A 79 -20.58 -12.08 -16.31
CA LYS A 79 -20.73 -10.68 -16.73
C LYS A 79 -19.45 -10.21 -17.42
N LYS A 80 -19.32 -10.55 -18.71
CA LYS A 80 -18.27 -10.14 -19.68
C LYS A 80 -17.36 -9.03 -19.13
N ILE A 81 -16.06 -9.27 -19.04
CA ILE A 81 -14.84 -8.40 -19.12
C ILE A 81 -15.05 -6.85 -19.14
N LYS A 82 -16.10 -6.35 -19.79
CA LYS A 82 -16.66 -4.98 -19.79
C LYS A 82 -16.78 -4.30 -18.42
N GLN A 83 -17.04 -5.02 -17.32
CA GLN A 83 -17.20 -4.40 -16.00
C GLN A 83 -15.87 -3.98 -15.37
N LYS A 84 -14.78 -4.72 -15.65
CA LYS A 84 -13.47 -4.42 -15.05
C LYS A 84 -12.86 -3.15 -15.64
N ASP A 85 -12.93 -3.01 -16.96
CA ASP A 85 -12.42 -1.80 -17.63
C ASP A 85 -13.26 -0.58 -17.22
N MET A 86 -14.60 -0.70 -17.19
CA MET A 86 -15.50 0.38 -16.76
C MET A 86 -15.28 0.82 -15.31
N LEU A 87 -15.12 -0.12 -14.37
CA LEU A 87 -14.92 0.19 -12.96
C LEU A 87 -13.60 0.95 -12.71
N ILE A 88 -12.54 0.60 -13.46
CA ILE A 88 -11.25 1.30 -13.35
C ILE A 88 -11.38 2.77 -13.77
N TRP A 89 -12.14 3.07 -14.83
CA TRP A 89 -12.32 4.44 -15.29
C TRP A 89 -13.12 5.29 -14.30
N ASP A 90 -14.16 4.73 -13.67
CA ASP A 90 -14.92 5.43 -12.63
C ASP A 90 -14.03 5.72 -11.41
N GLU A 91 -13.25 4.73 -10.94
CA GLU A 91 -12.30 4.91 -9.84
C GLU A 91 -11.24 5.97 -10.15
N TRP A 92 -10.69 5.97 -11.38
CA TRP A 92 -9.72 6.97 -11.80
C TRP A 92 -10.31 8.37 -11.91
N GLN A 93 -11.57 8.48 -12.34
CA GLN A 93 -12.27 9.75 -12.37
C GLN A 93 -12.37 10.34 -10.96
N ASP A 94 -12.80 9.54 -9.97
CA ASP A 94 -12.93 9.96 -8.58
C ASP A 94 -11.57 10.39 -7.99
N GLU A 95 -10.51 9.62 -8.26
CA GLU A 95 -9.16 9.94 -7.79
C GLU A 95 -8.59 11.22 -8.44
N LEU A 96 -8.86 11.45 -9.74
CA LEU A 96 -8.46 12.67 -10.44
C LEU A 96 -9.20 13.90 -9.91
N LEU A 97 -10.46 13.75 -9.49
CA LEU A 97 -11.27 14.82 -8.89
C LEU A 97 -11.00 15.03 -7.39
N ARG A 98 -10.20 14.18 -6.74
CA ARG A 98 -9.91 14.31 -5.32
C ARG A 98 -9.29 15.68 -5.00
N ASN A 99 -9.90 16.40 -4.07
CA ASN A 99 -9.42 17.70 -3.62
C ASN A 99 -8.20 17.56 -2.71
N TYR A 100 -7.35 18.58 -2.73
CA TYR A 100 -6.26 18.72 -1.77
C TYR A 100 -6.82 19.01 -0.37
N GLU A 101 -6.21 18.39 0.64
CA GLU A 101 -6.63 18.44 2.04
C GLU A 101 -5.85 19.51 2.83
N GLY A 102 -4.84 20.14 2.21
CA GLY A 102 -4.01 21.19 2.82
C GLY A 102 -2.88 20.65 3.70
N ASN A 103 -2.77 19.32 3.84
CA ASN A 103 -1.63 18.66 4.45
C ASN A 103 -0.59 18.38 3.36
N LYS A 104 0.63 18.90 3.52
CA LYS A 104 1.70 18.79 2.51
C LYS A 104 2.00 17.35 2.08
N GLU A 105 2.03 16.39 3.00
CA GLU A 105 2.36 15.00 2.68
C GLU A 105 1.20 14.32 1.95
N ILE A 106 -0.03 14.55 2.41
CA ILE A 106 -1.24 14.00 1.76
C ILE A 106 -1.43 14.63 0.38
N ASP A 107 -1.24 15.93 0.26
CA ASP A 107 -1.40 16.66 -1.01
C ASP A 107 -0.34 16.23 -2.03
N GLU A 108 0.87 15.91 -1.59
CA GLU A 108 1.90 15.32 -2.46
C GLU A 108 1.50 13.94 -2.95
N GLN A 109 0.96 13.09 -2.07
CA GLN A 109 0.45 11.76 -2.45
C GLN A 109 -0.72 11.87 -3.44
N ILE A 110 -1.65 12.81 -3.21
CA ILE A 110 -2.76 13.08 -4.12
C ILE A 110 -2.21 13.53 -5.48
N ARG A 111 -1.25 14.46 -5.51
CA ARG A 111 -0.64 14.94 -6.75
C ARG A 111 0.03 13.80 -7.52
N GLN A 112 0.89 13.04 -6.87
CA GLN A 112 1.56 11.89 -7.47
C GLN A 112 0.55 10.90 -8.03
N ARG A 113 -0.53 10.62 -7.29
CA ARG A 113 -1.57 9.71 -7.75
C ARG A 113 -2.26 10.21 -9.02
N LYS A 114 -2.57 11.50 -9.11
CA LYS A 114 -3.15 12.10 -10.34
C LYS A 114 -2.21 11.98 -11.53
N GLU A 115 -0.91 12.23 -11.32
CA GLU A 115 0.12 12.09 -12.35
C GLU A 115 0.29 10.63 -12.81
N ASP A 116 0.23 9.67 -11.89
CA ASP A 116 0.30 8.23 -12.19
C ASP A 116 -0.90 7.79 -13.03
N ILE A 117 -2.12 8.24 -12.69
CA ILE A 117 -3.33 7.96 -13.46
C ILE A 117 -3.20 8.52 -14.88
N CYS A 118 -2.77 9.79 -15.02
CA CYS A 118 -2.56 10.39 -16.33
C CYS A 118 -1.53 9.60 -17.15
N SER A 119 -0.43 9.16 -16.53
CA SER A 119 0.58 8.32 -17.18
C SER A 119 0.03 6.95 -17.59
N ASN A 120 -0.85 6.36 -16.80
CA ASN A 120 -1.53 5.11 -17.14
C ASN A 120 -2.50 5.29 -18.30
N ILE A 121 -3.21 6.41 -18.40
CA ILE A 121 -4.05 6.77 -19.55
C ILE A 121 -3.19 6.84 -20.82
N VAL A 122 -2.03 7.53 -20.75
CA VAL A 122 -1.07 7.61 -21.85
C VAL A 122 -0.64 6.21 -22.29
N SER A 123 -0.13 5.39 -21.38
CA SER A 123 0.30 4.00 -21.69
C SER A 123 -0.84 3.14 -22.25
N THR A 124 -2.08 3.41 -21.84
CA THR A 124 -3.26 2.68 -22.34
C THR A 124 -3.51 3.00 -23.82
N PHE A 125 -3.53 4.27 -24.21
CA PHE A 125 -4.00 4.68 -25.54
C PHE A 125 -2.92 5.10 -26.54
N GLU A 126 -1.70 5.37 -26.08
CA GLU A 126 -0.62 5.85 -26.94
C GLU A 126 -0.37 4.90 -28.11
N LYS A 127 -0.45 5.45 -29.34
CA LYS A 127 -0.26 4.74 -30.62
C LYS A 127 -1.21 3.54 -30.82
N LYS A 128 -2.36 3.50 -30.13
CA LYS A 128 -3.36 2.42 -30.24
C LYS A 128 -4.72 2.95 -30.69
N GLU A 129 -5.34 2.29 -31.66
CA GLU A 129 -6.72 2.52 -32.09
C GLU A 129 -7.74 1.75 -31.24
N ASP A 130 -7.65 1.87 -29.91
CA ASP A 130 -8.67 1.32 -29.01
C ASP A 130 -9.88 2.27 -28.86
N GLU A 131 -10.83 2.20 -29.79
CA GLU A 131 -12.08 2.99 -29.67
C GLU A 131 -12.94 2.58 -28.49
N LYS A 132 -12.91 1.30 -28.11
CA LYS A 132 -13.80 0.75 -27.09
C LYS A 132 -13.36 1.23 -25.71
N GLY A 133 -12.07 1.18 -25.40
CA GLY A 133 -11.50 1.74 -24.18
C GLY A 133 -11.78 3.24 -24.08
N ARG A 134 -11.61 3.99 -25.17
CA ARG A 134 -11.94 5.43 -25.19
C ARG A 134 -13.42 5.71 -24.92
N LYS A 135 -14.34 4.92 -25.48
CA LYS A 135 -15.78 5.05 -25.18
C LYS A 135 -16.09 4.81 -23.71
N TYR A 136 -15.37 3.90 -23.04
CA TYR A 136 -15.53 3.69 -21.61
C TYR A 136 -14.98 4.87 -20.80
N ALA A 137 -13.77 5.32 -21.09
CA ALA A 137 -13.18 6.49 -20.44
C ALA A 137 -14.07 7.74 -20.60
N ILE A 138 -14.65 7.97 -21.78
CA ILE A 138 -15.62 9.04 -22.03
C ILE A 138 -16.92 8.81 -21.25
N GLY A 139 -17.43 7.57 -21.23
CA GLY A 139 -18.60 7.21 -20.44
C GLY A 139 -18.44 7.49 -18.95
N SER A 140 -17.22 7.36 -18.43
CA SER A 140 -16.80 7.72 -17.07
C SER A 140 -16.25 9.15 -16.97
N ARG A 141 -16.51 10.02 -17.96
CA ARG A 141 -16.19 11.46 -17.93
C ARG A 141 -14.71 11.80 -17.66
N ILE A 142 -13.80 10.91 -18.04
CA ILE A 142 -12.34 11.14 -17.93
C ILE A 142 -11.92 12.36 -18.77
N ASN A 143 -12.50 12.53 -19.96
CA ASN A 143 -12.20 13.68 -20.83
C ASN A 143 -12.53 15.02 -20.14
N GLU A 144 -13.71 15.11 -19.52
CA GLU A 144 -14.13 16.33 -18.80
C GLU A 144 -13.21 16.60 -17.59
N THR A 145 -12.83 15.54 -16.88
CA THR A 145 -11.95 15.61 -15.71
C THR A 145 -10.54 16.07 -16.09
N LEU A 146 -9.98 15.58 -17.18
CA LEU A 146 -8.67 16.03 -17.70
C LEU A 146 -8.72 17.50 -18.14
N LEU A 147 -9.80 17.95 -18.78
CA LEU A 147 -9.99 19.35 -19.13
C LEU A 147 -10.09 20.23 -17.88
N GLN A 148 -10.82 19.76 -16.87
CA GLN A 148 -10.92 20.46 -15.58
C GLN A 148 -9.55 20.62 -14.93
N ILE A 149 -8.69 19.59 -14.96
CA ILE A 149 -7.31 19.68 -14.46
C ILE A 149 -6.54 20.79 -15.17
N CYS A 150 -6.60 20.84 -16.51
CA CYS A 150 -5.94 21.89 -17.29
C CYS A 150 -6.51 23.29 -16.98
N ASN A 151 -7.80 23.38 -16.69
CA ASN A 151 -8.49 24.65 -16.44
C ASN A 151 -8.31 25.17 -15.01
N ASP A 152 -8.26 24.29 -14.00
CA ASP A 152 -8.34 24.67 -12.59
C ASP A 152 -6.97 24.73 -11.90
N GLN A 153 -6.00 23.93 -12.35
CA GLN A 153 -4.67 23.92 -11.74
C GLN A 153 -3.84 25.15 -12.13
N PRO A 154 -2.90 25.63 -11.29
CA PRO A 154 -1.88 26.60 -11.72
C PRO A 154 -1.14 26.14 -12.98
N LEU A 155 -0.82 27.06 -13.88
CA LEU A 155 -0.27 26.69 -15.20
C LEU A 155 1.07 25.95 -15.04
N ASP A 156 1.93 26.44 -14.14
CA ASP A 156 3.23 25.83 -13.83
C ASP A 156 3.16 24.45 -13.16
N SER A 157 2.01 24.04 -12.62
CA SER A 157 1.84 22.70 -12.05
C SER A 157 1.37 21.67 -13.06
N ILE A 158 0.93 22.10 -14.25
CA ILE A 158 0.53 21.19 -15.32
C ILE A 158 1.78 20.51 -15.88
N LYS A 159 1.91 19.21 -15.59
CA LYS A 159 2.92 18.33 -16.20
C LYS A 159 2.44 17.80 -17.55
N ARG A 160 3.40 17.43 -18.41
CA ARG A 160 3.13 16.83 -19.72
C ARG A 160 2.23 15.59 -19.66
N CYS A 161 2.28 14.79 -18.59
CA CYS A 161 1.38 13.65 -18.47
C CYS A 161 -0.10 14.06 -18.51
N HIS A 162 -0.47 15.25 -18.01
CA HIS A 162 -1.84 15.75 -18.05
C HIS A 162 -2.27 16.12 -19.48
N SER A 163 -1.48 16.94 -20.18
CA SER A 163 -1.76 17.31 -21.59
C SER A 163 -1.76 16.08 -22.49
N LYS A 164 -0.78 15.19 -22.30
CA LYS A 164 -0.64 13.98 -23.10
C LYS A 164 -1.78 13.00 -22.89
N ALA A 165 -2.25 12.83 -21.66
CA ALA A 165 -3.39 11.97 -21.35
C ALA A 165 -4.64 12.41 -22.13
N PHE A 166 -4.88 13.72 -22.22
CA PHE A 166 -5.98 14.24 -23.03
C PHE A 166 -5.73 14.00 -24.53
N PHE A 167 -4.54 14.33 -25.02
CA PHE A 167 -4.16 14.13 -26.43
C PHE A 167 -4.35 12.67 -26.89
N VAL A 168 -3.87 11.68 -26.14
CA VAL A 168 -3.99 10.27 -26.57
C VAL A 168 -5.43 9.74 -26.52
N LEU A 169 -6.28 10.36 -25.70
CA LEU A 169 -7.70 10.06 -25.64
C LEU A 169 -8.42 10.58 -26.89
N THR A 170 -7.96 11.70 -27.46
CA THR A 170 -8.50 12.31 -28.68
C THR A 170 -7.79 11.89 -29.97
N HIS A 171 -6.61 11.24 -29.88
CA HIS A 171 -5.82 10.83 -31.02
C HIS A 171 -4.95 9.57 -30.77
N PRO A 172 -4.91 8.58 -31.70
CA PRO A 172 -5.76 8.44 -32.88
C PRO A 172 -7.15 7.91 -32.48
N CYS A 173 -8.22 8.60 -32.88
CA CYS A 173 -9.59 8.12 -32.75
C CYS A 173 -10.46 8.58 -33.94
N SER A 174 -11.60 7.93 -34.16
CA SER A 174 -12.51 8.29 -35.25
C SER A 174 -13.21 9.64 -35.03
N ASP A 175 -13.64 10.27 -36.13
CA ASP A 175 -14.33 11.56 -36.09
C ASP A 175 -15.59 11.53 -35.21
N LYS A 176 -16.32 10.41 -35.19
CA LYS A 176 -17.48 10.21 -34.30
C LYS A 176 -17.10 10.31 -32.83
N LEU A 177 -15.95 9.76 -32.46
CA LEU A 177 -15.47 9.77 -31.08
C LEU A 177 -14.90 11.15 -30.72
N ARG A 178 -14.21 11.83 -31.66
CA ARG A 178 -13.80 13.23 -31.49
C ARG A 178 -14.99 14.16 -31.23
N LEU A 179 -16.11 13.97 -31.94
CA LEU A 179 -17.31 14.76 -31.71
C LEU A 179 -17.88 14.60 -30.29
N LEU A 180 -17.76 13.42 -29.68
CA LEU A 180 -18.16 13.18 -28.30
C LEU A 180 -17.23 13.85 -27.28
N LEU A 181 -15.97 14.08 -27.67
CA LEU A 181 -14.94 14.71 -26.84
C LEU A 181 -14.99 16.24 -26.89
N CYS A 182 -15.61 16.82 -27.92
CA CYS A 182 -15.83 18.25 -28.05
C CYS A 182 -16.90 18.75 -27.07
N THR A 183 -16.52 18.93 -25.80
CA THR A 183 -17.34 19.56 -24.76
C THR A 183 -17.20 21.09 -24.80
N GLY A 184 -18.19 21.81 -24.26
CA GLY A 184 -18.23 23.28 -24.34
C GLY A 184 -17.06 24.02 -23.68
N ASN A 185 -16.34 23.37 -22.76
CA ASN A 185 -15.17 23.93 -22.07
C ASN A 185 -13.82 23.52 -22.71
N LEU A 186 -13.84 22.74 -23.79
CA LEU A 186 -12.64 22.23 -24.46
C LEU A 186 -11.71 23.37 -24.86
N PHE A 187 -12.24 24.35 -25.59
CA PHE A 187 -11.46 25.47 -26.12
C PHE A 187 -10.82 26.30 -25.02
N THR A 188 -11.56 26.65 -23.97
CA THR A 188 -11.03 27.44 -22.85
C THR A 188 -9.93 26.69 -22.10
N SER A 189 -10.12 25.39 -21.88
CA SER A 189 -9.17 24.57 -21.12
C SER A 189 -7.87 24.38 -21.91
N LEU A 190 -7.97 24.11 -23.22
CA LEU A 190 -6.81 23.92 -24.09
C LEU A 190 -6.14 25.23 -24.46
N SER A 191 -6.88 26.33 -24.62
CA SER A 191 -6.30 27.63 -24.96
C SER A 191 -5.27 28.09 -23.93
N ARG A 192 -5.50 27.72 -22.66
CA ARG A 192 -4.60 28.03 -21.56
C ARG A 192 -3.26 27.30 -21.67
N LEU A 193 -3.20 26.14 -22.33
CA LEU A 193 -1.96 25.38 -22.50
C LEU A 193 -0.97 26.08 -23.47
N PHE A 194 -1.46 26.92 -24.40
CA PHE A 194 -0.58 27.71 -25.28
C PHE A 194 0.27 28.74 -24.53
N GLU A 195 -0.09 29.08 -23.29
CA GLU A 195 0.69 29.98 -22.43
C GLU A 195 1.77 29.23 -21.63
N HIS A 196 1.85 27.90 -21.75
CA HIS A 196 2.80 27.09 -20.99
C HIS A 196 4.24 27.26 -21.50
N LYS A 197 5.22 27.19 -20.60
CA LYS A 197 6.65 27.38 -20.95
C LYS A 197 7.29 26.20 -21.69
N GLU A 198 6.76 24.99 -21.48
CA GLU A 198 7.26 23.76 -22.09
C GLU A 198 6.56 23.50 -23.42
N THR A 199 7.34 23.44 -24.51
CA THR A 199 6.83 23.25 -25.88
C THR A 199 6.06 21.95 -26.04
N GLU A 200 6.45 20.89 -25.35
CA GLU A 200 5.78 19.59 -25.46
C GLU A 200 4.34 19.62 -24.90
N ILE A 201 4.06 20.49 -23.93
CA ILE A 201 2.71 20.69 -23.39
C ILE A 201 1.88 21.53 -24.36
N ILE A 202 2.51 22.52 -25.00
CA ILE A 202 1.86 23.33 -26.05
C ILE A 202 1.48 22.45 -27.25
N ASP A 203 2.38 21.57 -27.69
CA ASP A 203 2.17 20.70 -28.84
C ASP A 203 1.08 19.63 -28.62
N ASP A 204 0.77 19.30 -27.36
CA ASP A 204 -0.28 18.34 -26.99
C ASP A 204 -1.70 18.96 -26.96
N ALA A 205 -1.81 20.30 -27.04
CA ALA A 205 -3.08 21.06 -26.99
C ALA A 205 -3.80 21.13 -28.34
#